data_AF-A0A8J3E3D2-F1
#
_entry.id   AF-A0A8J3E3D2-F1
#
_cell.length_a   1.000
_cell.length_b   1.000
_cell.length_c   1.000
_cell.angle_alpha   90.00
_cell.angle_beta   90.00
_cell.angle_gamma   90.00
#
_symmetry.space_group_name_H-M   'P 1'
#
loop_
_entity.id
_entity.type
_entity.pdbx_description
1 polymer ?
#
loop_
_entity_poly.entity_id
_entity_poly.type
_entity_poly.pdbx_seq_one_letter_code
_entity_poly.pdbx_strand_id
1 'polypeptide(L)'
;MFAFGKNRRFSFDGLTEDINVYGKVHIIATDRELIALAICKDFCDKARAVPAISLDVDLVLVLSMGRPNTMTAHRDVADDMKVRFGTRTVIVQQSYPRAPLEPAGYVFKALKDPRSAQLDALAECADFTTFRREL
;
A
#
# COMPACT_ATOMS: atom_id res chain seq x y z
N MET A 1 2.80 -16.68 -6.18
CA MET A 1 2.99 -15.23 -6.34
C MET A 1 1.84 -14.53 -5.67
N PHE A 2 2.08 -13.79 -4.58
CA PHE A 2 1.05 -12.95 -3.97
C PHE A 2 0.89 -11.71 -4.84
N ALA A 3 -0.18 -11.62 -5.61
CA ALA A 3 -0.49 -10.44 -6.39
C ALA A 3 -1.33 -9.50 -5.52
N PHE A 4 -0.78 -8.35 -5.14
CA PHE A 4 -1.52 -7.32 -4.40
C PHE A 4 -2.47 -6.57 -5.33
N GLY A 5 -3.75 -6.58 -4.97
CA GLY A 5 -4.79 -5.91 -5.74
C GLY A 5 -5.00 -4.46 -5.35
N LYS A 6 -4.93 -3.56 -6.33
CA LYS A 6 -5.42 -2.18 -6.20
C LYS A 6 -6.74 -2.03 -6.95
N ASN A 7 -7.64 -1.19 -6.47
CA ASN A 7 -8.95 -0.95 -7.06
C ASN A 7 -8.96 0.21 -8.07
N ARG A 8 -7.92 1.05 -8.08
CA ARG A 8 -7.77 2.17 -9.03
C ARG A 8 -6.31 2.39 -9.41
N ARG A 9 -6.07 2.65 -10.70
CA ARG A 9 -4.77 3.16 -11.16
C ARG A 9 -4.55 4.58 -10.67
N PHE A 10 -3.32 4.87 -10.33
CA PHE A 10 -2.84 6.21 -10.06
C PHE A 10 -2.25 6.84 -11.34
N SER A 11 -2.41 8.15 -11.51
CA SER A 11 -1.77 8.89 -12.59
C SER A 11 -1.01 10.07 -12.02
N PHE A 12 0.20 10.30 -12.53
CA PHE A 12 1.10 11.36 -12.11
C PHE A 12 1.90 11.84 -13.30
N ASP A 13 1.92 13.15 -13.52
CA ASP A 13 2.76 13.80 -14.55
C ASP A 13 2.63 13.16 -15.95
N GLY A 14 1.38 12.96 -16.40
CA GLY A 14 1.08 12.31 -17.68
C GLY A 14 1.24 10.78 -17.69
N LEU A 15 1.92 10.20 -16.71
CA LEU A 15 2.11 8.76 -16.58
C LEU A 15 0.94 8.10 -15.86
N THR A 16 0.58 6.90 -16.29
CA THR A 16 -0.44 6.05 -15.62
C THR A 16 0.19 4.76 -15.11
N GLU A 17 -0.19 4.39 -13.89
CA GLU A 17 0.28 3.20 -13.19
C GLU A 17 -0.06 1.93 -14.01
N ASP A 18 0.95 1.13 -14.33
CA ASP A 18 0.85 -0.11 -15.08
C ASP A 18 0.58 -1.29 -14.17
N ILE A 19 -0.56 -1.24 -13.50
CA ILE A 19 -1.03 -2.33 -12.66
C ILE A 19 -2.39 -2.83 -13.13
N ASN A 20 -2.63 -4.11 -12.87
CA ASN A 20 -3.96 -4.69 -13.01
C ASN A 20 -4.77 -4.39 -11.76
N VAL A 21 -6.00 -3.94 -12.00
CA VAL A 21 -6.95 -3.65 -10.93
C VAL A 21 -7.53 -4.97 -10.43
N TYR A 22 -7.47 -5.22 -9.12
CA TYR A 22 -8.06 -6.41 -8.51
C TYR A 22 -8.93 -6.03 -7.31
N GLY A 23 -10.18 -6.50 -7.32
CA GLY A 23 -11.20 -6.25 -6.30
C GLY A 23 -11.06 -7.06 -5.01
N LYS A 24 -9.84 -7.47 -4.65
CA LYS A 24 -9.60 -8.35 -3.49
C LYS A 24 -8.78 -7.60 -2.44
N VAL A 25 -9.08 -7.85 -1.17
CA VAL A 25 -8.28 -7.39 -0.04
C VAL A 25 -7.42 -8.55 0.45
N HIS A 26 -6.17 -8.25 0.77
CA HIS A 26 -5.25 -9.21 1.37
C HIS A 26 -5.31 -9.10 2.88
N ILE A 27 -5.41 -10.26 3.52
CA ILE A 27 -5.45 -10.40 4.96
C ILE A 27 -4.28 -11.26 5.40
N ILE A 28 -3.54 -10.80 6.40
CA ILE A 28 -2.55 -11.58 7.13
C ILE A 28 -3.20 -11.99 8.45
N ALA A 29 -3.41 -13.28 8.62
CA ALA A 29 -3.88 -13.84 9.88
C ALA A 29 -2.68 -14.30 10.71
N THR A 30 -2.62 -13.87 11.95
CA THR A 30 -1.63 -14.32 12.95
C THR A 30 -2.35 -15.02 14.09
N ASP A 31 -1.61 -15.48 15.10
CA ASP A 31 -2.17 -16.03 16.33
C ASP A 31 -2.91 -14.98 17.19
N ARG A 32 -2.68 -13.69 16.93
CA ARG A 32 -3.17 -12.59 17.79
C ARG A 32 -3.96 -11.51 17.06
N GLU A 33 -3.72 -11.34 15.77
CA GLU A 33 -4.21 -10.19 15.01
C GLU A 33 -4.58 -10.59 13.58
N LEU A 34 -5.64 -9.97 13.09
CA LEU A 34 -6.04 -9.95 11.69
C LEU A 34 -5.62 -8.61 11.07
N ILE A 35 -4.72 -8.67 10.10
CA ILE A 35 -4.11 -7.48 9.50
C ILE A 35 -4.57 -7.36 8.05
N ALA A 36 -5.28 -6.29 7.72
CA ALA A 36 -5.60 -5.97 6.34
C ALA A 36 -4.54 -5.10 5.67
N LEU A 37 -4.36 -5.32 4.38
CA LEU A 37 -3.48 -4.50 3.53
C LEU A 37 -4.33 -3.64 2.61
N ALA A 38 -4.06 -2.32 2.60
CA ALA A 38 -4.73 -1.35 1.74
C ALA A 38 -3.71 -0.47 1.00
N ILE A 39 -4.06 0.02 -0.19
CA ILE A 39 -3.15 0.79 -1.04
C ILE A 39 -3.72 2.17 -1.34
N CYS A 40 -3.05 3.21 -0.84
CA CYS A 40 -3.25 4.60 -1.21
C CYS A 40 -4.74 5.00 -1.25
N LYS A 41 -5.29 5.27 -2.45
CA LYS A 41 -6.65 5.76 -2.67
C LYS A 41 -7.73 4.73 -2.33
N ASP A 42 -7.40 3.44 -2.32
CA ASP A 42 -8.36 2.39 -2.01
C ASP A 42 -8.78 2.42 -0.54
N PHE A 43 -7.87 2.83 0.35
CA PHE A 43 -8.18 3.03 1.76
C PHE A 43 -9.14 4.21 1.95
N CYS A 44 -8.96 5.29 1.18
CA CYS A 44 -9.77 6.50 1.30
C CYS A 44 -11.16 6.41 0.65
N ASP A 45 -11.45 5.37 -0.12
CA ASP A 45 -12.70 5.28 -0.87
C ASP A 45 -13.87 4.89 0.04
N LYS A 46 -14.50 5.88 0.67
CA LYS A 46 -15.68 5.69 1.55
C LYS A 46 -16.93 5.24 0.79
N ALA A 47 -16.99 5.40 -0.54
CA ALA A 47 -18.16 5.07 -1.34
C ALA A 47 -18.27 3.57 -1.66
N ARG A 48 -17.18 2.81 -1.49
CA ARG A 48 -17.18 1.36 -1.59
C ARG A 48 -16.86 0.82 -0.21
N ALA A 49 -17.58 -0.20 0.25
CA ALA A 49 -17.19 -0.92 1.45
C ALA A 49 -15.77 -1.45 1.21
N VAL A 50 -14.77 -0.82 1.82
CA VAL A 50 -13.41 -1.34 1.82
C VAL A 50 -13.53 -2.71 2.47
N PRO A 51 -13.20 -3.82 1.81
CA PRO A 51 -13.49 -5.14 2.39
C PRO A 51 -12.82 -5.34 3.76
N ALA A 52 -11.72 -4.61 4.02
CA ALA A 52 -11.09 -4.52 5.34
C ALA A 52 -12.02 -3.98 6.45
N ILE A 53 -12.86 -2.99 6.13
CA ILE A 53 -13.85 -2.42 7.07
C ILE A 53 -14.93 -3.45 7.42
N SER A 54 -15.33 -4.30 6.48
CA SER A 54 -16.34 -5.34 6.71
C SER A 54 -15.79 -6.59 7.43
N LEU A 55 -14.47 -6.71 7.59
CA LEU A 55 -13.81 -7.92 8.12
C LEU A 55 -13.40 -7.81 9.60
N ASP A 56 -13.80 -6.74 10.30
CA ASP A 56 -13.50 -6.48 11.71
C ASP A 56 -12.02 -6.75 12.08
N VAL A 57 -11.13 -6.12 11.31
CA VAL A 57 -9.69 -6.34 11.42
C VAL A 57 -9.09 -5.54 12.57
N ASP A 58 -8.10 -6.11 13.25
CA ASP A 58 -7.40 -5.45 14.35
C ASP A 58 -6.50 -4.30 13.88
N LEU A 59 -5.91 -4.47 12.69
CA LEU A 59 -4.92 -3.57 12.11
C LEU A 59 -5.14 -3.42 10.59
N VAL A 60 -5.00 -2.20 10.09
CA VAL A 60 -4.82 -1.93 8.66
C VAL A 60 -3.45 -1.33 8.41
N LEU A 61 -2.67 -1.96 7.52
CA LEU A 61 -1.45 -1.40 6.98
C LEU A 61 -1.75 -0.76 5.62
N VAL A 62 -1.57 0.56 5.55
CA VAL A 62 -1.84 1.37 4.36
C VAL A 62 -0.51 1.73 3.69
N LEU A 63 -0.26 1.14 2.53
CA LEU A 63 0.88 1.48 1.68
C LEU A 63 0.49 2.62 0.76
N SER A 64 1.22 3.74 0.80
CA SER A 64 0.79 4.96 0.11
C SER A 64 1.95 5.78 -0.46
N MET A 65 1.65 6.48 -1.54
CA MET A 65 2.48 7.53 -2.12
C MET A 65 1.59 8.72 -2.48
N GLY A 66 2.07 9.94 -2.26
CA GLY A 66 1.21 11.12 -2.39
C GLY A 66 1.78 12.41 -1.81
N ARG A 67 0.94 13.45 -1.83
CA ARG A 67 1.20 14.80 -1.28
C ARG A 67 0.68 14.91 0.16
N PRO A 68 0.93 16.03 0.87
CA PRO A 68 0.38 16.25 2.20
C PRO A 68 -1.15 16.11 2.29
N ASN A 69 -1.89 16.50 1.26
CA ASN A 69 -3.35 16.32 1.21
C ASN A 69 -3.77 14.84 1.16
N THR A 70 -2.96 13.97 0.57
CA THR A 70 -3.14 12.52 0.59
C THR A 70 -3.08 12.01 2.03
N MET A 71 -2.10 12.48 2.81
CA MET A 71 -1.98 12.13 4.23
C MET A 71 -3.15 12.60 5.08
N THR A 72 -3.71 13.78 4.81
CA THR A 72 -4.92 14.25 5.51
C THR A 72 -6.07 13.28 5.26
N ALA A 73 -6.33 12.90 4.02
CA ALA A 73 -7.40 11.96 3.69
C ALA A 73 -7.19 10.58 4.34
N HIS A 74 -5.94 10.11 4.44
CA HIS A 74 -5.62 8.86 5.14
C HIS A 74 -5.89 8.96 6.64
N ARG A 75 -5.54 10.08 7.29
CA ARG A 75 -5.82 10.32 8.71
C ARG A 75 -7.31 10.34 8.99
N ASP A 76 -8.09 11.05 8.18
CA ASP A 76 -9.54 11.14 8.36
C ASP A 76 -10.22 9.77 8.31
N VAL A 77 -9.73 8.86 7.47
CA VAL A 77 -10.26 7.49 7.38
C VAL A 77 -9.76 6.62 8.53
N ALA A 78 -8.49 6.76 8.92
CA ALA A 78 -7.92 6.05 10.06
C ALA A 78 -8.66 6.39 11.37
N ASP A 79 -8.99 7.66 11.56
CA ASP A 79 -9.77 8.13 12.71
C ASP A 79 -11.20 7.57 12.67
N ASP A 80 -11.86 7.59 11.51
CA ASP A 80 -13.19 6.98 11.35
C ASP A 80 -13.17 5.48 11.70
N MET A 81 -12.16 4.75 11.23
CA MET A 81 -12.01 3.32 11.50
C MET A 81 -11.76 3.04 12.99
N LYS A 82 -10.90 3.83 13.64
CA LYS A 82 -10.63 3.70 15.07
C LYS A 82 -11.87 3.95 15.91
N VAL A 83 -12.66 4.98 15.57
CA VAL A 83 -13.87 5.34 16.31
C VAL A 83 -14.98 4.31 16.12
N ARG A 84 -15.17 3.83 14.88
CA ARG A 84 -16.32 2.97 14.54
C ARG A 84 -16.09 1.49 14.81
N PHE A 85 -14.84 1.03 14.66
CA PHE A 85 -14.51 -0.40 14.69
C PHE A 85 -13.38 -0.74 15.67
N GLY A 86 -12.77 0.25 16.32
CA GLY A 86 -11.60 0.01 17.18
C GLY A 86 -10.32 -0.36 16.40
N THR A 87 -10.40 -0.43 15.06
CA THR A 87 -9.29 -0.83 14.21
C THR A 87 -8.14 0.18 14.26
N ARG A 88 -6.92 -0.32 14.46
CA ARG A 88 -5.70 0.50 14.39
C ARG A 88 -5.26 0.63 12.94
N THR A 89 -4.68 1.77 12.56
CA THR A 89 -4.16 1.98 11.20
C THR A 89 -2.71 2.42 11.26
N VAL A 90 -1.86 1.81 10.44
CA VAL A 90 -0.47 2.23 10.20
C VAL A 90 -0.36 2.66 8.75
N ILE A 91 0.07 3.91 8.52
CA ILE A 91 0.23 4.47 7.18
C ILE A 91 1.72 4.58 6.87
N VAL A 92 2.15 3.88 5.82
CA VAL A 92 3.49 3.97 5.25
C VAL A 92 3.41 4.88 4.03
N GLN A 93 3.85 6.12 4.17
CA GLN A 93 3.70 7.16 3.16
C GLN A 93 5.04 7.54 2.53
N GLN A 94 5.15 7.40 1.21
CA GLN A 94 6.20 8.00 0.40
C GLN A 94 5.75 9.36 -0.17
N SER A 95 6.68 10.29 -0.28
CA SER A 95 6.47 11.56 -1.00
C SER A 95 6.82 11.40 -2.48
N TYR A 96 6.24 12.22 -3.35
CA TYR A 96 6.66 12.24 -4.75
C TYR A 96 8.16 12.59 -4.88
N PRO A 97 8.89 11.95 -5.79
CA PRO A 97 10.25 12.35 -6.11
C PRO A 97 10.26 13.80 -6.63
N ARG A 98 11.24 14.60 -6.20
CA ARG A 98 11.33 16.05 -6.52
C ARG A 98 12.00 16.35 -7.87
N ALA A 99 12.56 15.35 -8.56
CA ALA A 99 13.35 15.48 -9.80
C ALA A 99 13.25 14.17 -10.61
N PRO A 100 13.61 14.11 -11.92
CA PRO A 100 13.26 12.98 -12.78
C PRO A 100 13.98 11.71 -12.31
N LEU A 101 13.18 10.69 -11.97
CA LEU A 101 13.57 9.29 -11.82
C LEU A 101 14.75 9.03 -10.88
N GLU A 102 14.80 9.64 -9.69
CA GLU A 102 15.52 8.94 -8.62
C GLU A 102 14.80 7.62 -8.31
N PRO A 103 15.52 6.50 -8.10
CA PRO A 103 14.92 5.20 -7.86
C PRO A 103 13.86 5.32 -6.76
N ALA A 104 12.62 4.90 -7.05
CA ALA A 104 11.46 5.12 -6.19
C ALA A 104 11.49 4.30 -4.87
N GLY A 105 12.63 3.70 -4.55
CA GLY A 105 12.89 2.92 -3.34
C GLY A 105 13.69 1.66 -3.65
N TYR A 106 13.73 0.75 -2.68
CA TYR A 106 14.31 -0.58 -2.81
C TYR A 106 13.18 -1.62 -2.82
N VAL A 107 13.31 -2.64 -3.65
CA VAL A 107 12.44 -3.83 -3.56
C VAL A 107 13.25 -4.92 -2.90
N PHE A 108 12.81 -5.36 -1.71
CA PHE A 108 13.45 -6.50 -1.07
C PHE A 108 13.17 -7.77 -1.86
N LYS A 109 14.22 -8.56 -2.11
CA LYS A 109 14.07 -9.86 -2.76
C LYS A 109 13.14 -10.75 -1.92
N ALA A 110 12.07 -11.24 -2.54
CA ALA A 110 11.21 -12.24 -1.91
C ALA A 110 12.02 -13.52 -1.67
N LEU A 111 12.34 -13.81 -0.41
CA LEU A 111 13.06 -15.03 -0.04
C LEU A 111 12.15 -16.25 -0.12
N LYS A 112 12.75 -17.41 -0.46
CA LYS A 112 12.08 -18.71 -0.35
C LYS A 112 11.79 -19.10 1.10
N ASP A 113 12.70 -18.76 2.03
CA ASP A 113 12.45 -18.86 3.47
C ASP A 113 12.56 -17.46 4.09
N PRO A 114 11.44 -16.84 4.51
CA PRO A 114 11.47 -15.54 5.17
C PRO A 114 12.31 -15.52 6.45
N ARG A 115 12.52 -16.66 7.11
CA ARG A 115 13.28 -16.76 8.36
C ARG A 115 14.79 -16.75 8.12
N SER A 116 15.23 -16.98 6.88
CA SER A 116 16.65 -16.83 6.51
C SER A 116 16.99 -15.39 6.10
N ALA A 117 16.09 -14.43 6.32
CA ALA A 117 16.30 -13.03 6.03
C ALA A 117 17.45 -12.45 6.85
N GLN A 118 18.51 -12.03 6.16
CA GLN A 118 19.41 -11.00 6.68
C GLN A 118 19.06 -9.69 5.96
N LEU A 119 18.69 -8.65 6.72
CA LEU A 119 18.17 -7.39 6.17
C LEU A 119 19.09 -6.79 5.10
N ASP A 120 20.40 -6.84 5.34
CA ASP A 120 21.41 -6.32 4.41
C ASP A 120 21.49 -7.14 3.11
N ALA A 121 21.18 -8.43 3.17
CA ALA A 121 21.14 -9.31 2.00
C ALA A 121 19.82 -9.23 1.21
N LEU A 122 18.82 -8.52 1.76
CA LEU A 122 17.55 -8.30 1.08
C LEU A 122 17.52 -7.02 0.26
N ALA A 123 18.34 -6.03 0.64
CA ALA A 123 18.38 -4.73 -0.01
C ALA A 123 19.02 -4.87 -1.40
N GLU A 124 18.19 -5.01 -2.43
CA GLU A 124 18.62 -4.85 -3.81
C GLU A 124 18.21 -3.45 -4.28
N CYS A 125 19.21 -2.67 -4.73
CA CYS A 125 18.97 -1.40 -5.42
C CYS A 125 18.74 -1.71 -6.89
N ALA A 126 17.46 -1.82 -7.27
CA ALA A 126 17.05 -1.93 -8.65
C ALA A 126 16.10 -0.78 -8.97
N ASP A 127 16.32 -0.12 -10.10
CA ASP A 127 15.38 0.85 -10.62
C ASP A 127 14.05 0.16 -10.89
N PHE A 128 13.03 0.53 -10.13
CA PHE A 128 11.67 0.08 -10.38
C PHE A 128 10.75 1.30 -10.54
N THR A 129 9.78 1.17 -11.44
CA THR A 129 8.70 2.13 -11.60
C THR A 129 7.40 1.36 -11.74
N THR A 130 6.34 1.87 -11.14
CA THR A 130 4.98 1.36 -11.34
C THR A 130 4.29 2.03 -12.53
N PHE A 131 4.95 2.96 -13.22
CA PHE A 131 4.43 3.65 -14.40
C PHE A 131 4.90 2.99 -15.69
N ARG A 132 4.09 3.03 -16.75
CA ARG A 132 4.55 2.65 -18.10
C ARG A 132 5.71 3.55 -18.52
N ARG A 133 6.80 2.94 -18.99
CA ARG A 133 7.79 3.65 -19.80
C ARG A 133 7.20 3.79 -21.20
N GLU A 134 7.10 5.01 -21.72
CA GLU A 134 6.92 5.20 -23.16
C GLU A 134 8.19 4.67 -23.83
N LEU A 135 8.03 3.75 -24.79
CA LEU A 135 9.11 3.18 -25.60
C LEU A 135 9.45 4.12 -26.77
#